data_AF-A0A660SPV7-F1
#
_entry.id   AF-A0A660SPV7-F1
#
_cell.length_a   1.000
_cell.length_b   1.000
_cell.length_c   1.000
_cell.angle_alpha   90.00
_cell.angle_beta   90.00
_cell.angle_gamma   90.00
#
_symmetry.space_group_name_H-M   'P 1'
#
loop_
_entity.id
_entity.type
_entity.pdbx_description
1 polymer ?
#
loop_
_entity_poly.entity_id
_entity_poly.type
_entity_poly.pdbx_seq_one_letter_code
_entity_poly.pdbx_strand_id
1 'polypeptide(L)' 'MRYVIDASTAIRWYVGSLAHPHADVVLKKVITRPELFAVPELFTYEVLSVLYRILSDAGRIYEKDVNQ' A
#
# COMPACT_ATOMS: atom_id res chain seq x y z
N MET A 1 -6.90 8.27 -15.32
CA MET A 1 -6.41 8.75 -14.02
C MET A 1 -7.49 9.55 -13.30
N ARG A 2 -8.03 9.02 -12.19
CA ARG A 2 -9.10 9.64 -11.39
C ARG A 2 -8.74 9.74 -9.91
N TYR A 3 -7.83 8.89 -9.42
CA TYR A 3 -7.47 8.77 -8.02
C TYR A 3 -5.94 8.75 -7.87
N VAL A 4 -5.45 9.21 -6.72
CA VAL A 4 -4.06 9.05 -6.29
C VAL A 4 -4.05 8.12 -5.08
N ILE A 5 -3.18 7.11 -5.07
CA ILE A 5 -3.06 6.21 -3.93
C ILE A 5 -2.22 6.89 -2.84
N ASP A 6 -2.79 6.98 -1.64
CA ASP A 6 -2.11 7.50 -0.47
C ASP A 6 -1.41 6.38 0.31
N ALA A 7 -0.23 6.65 0.86
CA ALA A 7 0.55 5.68 1.62
C ALA A 7 -0.25 5.10 2.80
N SER A 8 -1.04 5.91 3.51
CA SER A 8 -1.84 5.43 4.64
C SER A 8 -2.88 4.40 4.24
N THR A 9 -3.35 4.40 2.99
CA THR A 9 -4.24 3.35 2.47
C THR A 9 -3.48 2.04 2.30
N ALA A 10 -2.28 2.10 1.73
CA ALA A 10 -1.45 0.92 1.51
C ALA A 10 -0.94 0.28 2.81
N ILE A 11 -0.62 1.08 3.83
CA ILE A 11 -0.22 0.57 5.16
C ILE A 11 -1.27 -0.38 5.75
N ARG A 12 -2.56 -0.15 5.48
CA ARG A 12 -3.64 -1.00 5.98
C ARG A 12 -3.68 -2.38 5.35
N TRP A 13 -3.04 -2.58 4.19
CA TRP A 13 -2.90 -3.89 3.55
C TRP A 13 -1.81 -4.74 4.21
N TYR A 14 -0.81 -4.09 4.83
CA TYR A 14 0.34 -4.77 5.45
C TYR A 14 0.18 -4.99 6.95
N VAL A 15 -0.52 -4.10 7.66
CA VAL A 15 -0.61 -4.11 9.13
C VAL A 15 -2.01 -4.54 9.57
N GLY A 16 -2.14 -5.77 10.08
CA GLY A 16 -3.43 -6.35 10.45
C GLY A 16 -4.23 -5.54 11.48
N SER A 17 -3.56 -4.87 12.42
CA SER A 17 -4.23 -3.98 13.40
C SER A 17 -4.77 -2.68 12.79
N LEU A 18 -4.37 -2.35 11.56
CA LEU A 18 -4.83 -1.18 10.80
C LEU A 18 -5.76 -1.55 9.64
N ALA A 19 -6.05 -2.84 9.45
CA ALA A 19 -6.89 -3.35 8.38
C ALA A 19 -8.25 -2.63 8.34
N HIS A 20 -8.73 -2.34 7.14
CA HIS A 20 -9.97 -1.61 6.96
C HIS A 20 -10.69 -2.05 5.67
N PRO A 21 -11.99 -2.40 5.72
CA PRO A 21 -12.71 -2.91 4.55
C PRO A 21 -12.66 -2.00 3.32
N HIS A 22 -12.68 -0.68 3.52
CA HIS A 22 -12.53 0.27 2.40
C HIS A 22 -11.16 0.21 1.73
N ALA A 23 -10.09 -0.10 2.47
CA ALA A 23 -8.76 -0.27 1.88
C ALA A 23 -8.74 -1.51 0.98
N ASP A 24 -9.43 -2.60 1.37
CA ASP A 24 -9.53 -3.81 0.55
C ASP A 24 -10.33 -3.58 -0.73
N VAL A 25 -11.39 -2.77 -0.66
CA VAL A 25 -12.16 -2.34 -1.84
C VAL A 25 -11.28 -1.52 -2.79
N VAL A 26 -10.43 -0.64 -2.26
CA VAL A 26 -9.45 0.10 -3.07
C VAL A 26 -8.46 -0.85 -3.71
N LEU A 27 -7.87 -1.79 -2.96
CA LEU A 27 -6.93 -2.78 -3.48
C LEU A 27 -7.53 -3.59 -4.64
N LYS A 28 -8.75 -4.11 -4.45
CA LYS A 28 -9.49 -4.82 -5.50
C LYS A 28 -9.66 -3.95 -6.76
N LYS A 29 -9.91 -2.66 -6.59
CA LYS A 29 -10.07 -1.72 -7.72
C LYS A 29 -8.75 -1.37 -8.39
N VAL A 30 -7.66 -1.26 -7.64
CA VAL A 30 -6.30 -1.08 -8.17
C VAL A 30 -5.91 -2.27 -9.06
N ILE A 31 -6.20 -3.49 -8.60
CA ILE A 31 -5.93 -4.72 -9.36
C ILE A 31 -6.79 -4.80 -10.63
N THR A 32 -8.09 -4.50 -10.52
CA THR A 32 -9.03 -4.68 -11.64
C THR A 32 -9.06 -3.52 -12.64
N ARG A 33 -8.70 -2.31 -12.20
CA ARG A 33 -8.76 -1.07 -12.99
C ARG A 33 -7.60 -0.12 -12.66
N PRO A 34 -6.35 -0.55 -12.89
CA PRO A 34 -5.16 0.23 -12.52
C PRO A 34 -5.09 1.58 -13.24
N GLU A 35 -5.68 1.72 -14.43
CA GLU A 35 -5.69 2.97 -15.23
C GLU A 35 -6.41 4.14 -14.54
N LEU A 36 -7.18 3.85 -13.49
CA LEU A 36 -7.85 4.85 -12.67
C LEU A 36 -6.93 5.48 -11.62
N PHE A 37 -5.78 4.89 -11.32
CA PHE A 37 -4.94 5.29 -10.20
C PHE A 37 -3.60 5.86 -10.67
N ALA A 38 -3.10 6.82 -9.91
CA ALA A 38 -1.73 7.28 -9.94
C ALA A 38 -1.04 6.92 -8.62
N VAL A 39 0.25 6.63 -8.71
CA VAL A 39 1.12 6.40 -7.56
C VAL A 39 2.11 7.56 -7.50
N PRO A 40 2.18 8.33 -6.40
CA PRO A 40 3.18 9.38 -6.23
C PRO A 40 4.61 8.82 -6.30
N GLU A 41 5.57 9.61 -6.80
CA GLU A 41 6.99 9.21 -6.89
C GLU A 41 7.57 8.82 -5.52
N LEU A 42 7.14 9.50 -4.46
CA LEU A 42 7.61 9.25 -3.08
C LEU A 42 6.84 8.16 -2.34
N PHE A 43 5.83 7.53 -2.98
CA PHE A 43 4.91 6.62 -2.33
C PHE A 43 5.61 5.46 -1.59
N THR A 44 6.57 4.81 -2.24
CA THR A 44 7.32 3.69 -1.64
C THR A 44 8.10 4.14 -0.40
N TYR A 45 8.71 5.33 -0.44
CA TYR A 45 9.43 5.88 0.71
C TYR A 45 8.48 6.14 1.88
N GLU A 46 7.32 6.73 1.62
CA GLU A 46 6.32 7.00 2.66
C GLU A 46 5.82 5.70 3.30
N VAL A 47 5.45 4.70 2.48
CA VAL A 47 5.01 3.38 2.96
C VAL A 47 6.08 2.73 3.82
N LEU A 48 7.31 2.59 3.30
CA LEU A 48 8.40 1.95 4.04
C LEU A 48 8.74 2.70 5.34
N SER A 49 8.75 4.04 5.33
CA SER A 49 9.05 4.84 6.53
C SER A 49 8.06 4.59 7.67
N VAL A 50 6.79 4.27 7.36
CA VAL A 50 5.79 3.89 8.35
C VAL A 50 5.95 2.42 8.75
N LEU A 51 6.11 1.52 7.77
CA LEU A 51 6.24 0.08 8.07
C LEU A 51 7.45 -0.22 8.95
N TYR A 52 8.61 0.40 8.71
CA TYR A 52 9.82 0.20 9.54
C TYR A 52 9.65 0.63 11.00
N ARG A 53 8.68 1.51 11.31
CA ARG A 53 8.38 1.90 12.70
C ARG A 53 7.45 0.91 13.41
N ILE A 54 6.71 0.11 12.64
CA ILE A 54 5.67 -0.80 13.16
C ILE A 54 6.17 -2.25 13.15
N LEU A 55 6.90 -2.64 12.11
CA LEU A 55 7.33 -4.00 11.84
C LEU A 55 8.85 -4.03 11.72
N SER A 56 9.50 -4.86 12.55
CA SER A 56 10.96 -5.04 12.52
C SER A 56 11.47 -5.67 11.22
N ASP A 57 10.63 -6.39 10.48
CA ASP A 57 10.96 -7.07 9.21
C ASP A 57 10.22 -6.46 8.00
N ALA A 58 9.91 -5.16 8.07
CA ALA A 58 9.13 -4.44 7.06
C ALA A 58 9.68 -4.56 5.63
N GLY A 59 11.00 -4.53 5.46
CA GLY A 59 11.64 -4.64 4.14
C GLY A 59 11.33 -5.97 3.45
N ARG A 60 11.42 -7.08 4.19
CA ARG A 60 11.14 -8.41 3.66
C ARG A 60 9.66 -8.60 3.29
N ILE A 61 8.76 -8.05 4.11
CA ILE A 61 7.31 -8.11 3.85
C ILE A 61 6.98 -7.33 2.57
N TYR A 62 7.56 -6.14 2.41
CA TYR A 62 7.34 -5.31 1.22
C TYR A 62 7.93 -5.95 -0.05
N GLU A 63 9.16 -6.48 0.00
CA GLU A 63 9.83 -7.13 -1.14
C GLU A 63 9.09 -8.36 -1.68
N LYS A 64 8.41 -9.10 -0.79
CA LYS A 64 7.62 -10.27 -1.18
C LYS A 64 6.48 -9.91 -2.14
N ASP A 65 5.88 -8.73 -1.95
CA ASP A 65 4.69 -8.31 -2.68
C ASP A 65 5.02 -7.46 -3.92
N VAL A 66 6.24 -6.90 -4.01
CA VAL A 66 6.71 -6.16 -5.20
C VAL A 66 7.13 -7.10 -6.34
N ASN A 67 7.51 -8.34 -6.04
CA ASN A 67 8.05 -9.31 -7.01
C ASN A 67 7.05 -10.41 -7.44
N GLN A 68 5.75 -10.20 -7.22
CA GLN A 68 4.66 -11.08 -7.71
C GLN A 68 3.97 -10.48 -8.92
#